data_AF-A0A529AFJ6-F1
#
_entry.id   AF-A0A529AFJ6-F1
#
_cell.length_a   1.000
_cell.length_b   1.000
_cell.length_c   1.000
_cell.angle_alpha   90.00
_cell.angle_beta   90.00
_cell.angle_gamma   90.00
#
_symmetry.space_group_name_H-M   'P 1'
#
loop_
_entity.id
_entity.type
_entity.pdbx_description
1 polymer ?
#
loop_
_entity_poly.entity_id
_entity_poly.type
_entity_poly.pdbx_seq_one_letter_code
_entity_poly.pdbx_strand_id
1 'polypeptide(L)' 'MSAQDTNSRSKGMELFELTPIAVGGDPVSLENKIWLTRQEHFEAVRYWNRAIAILRKAALEKAARADG' A
#
# COMPACT_ATOMS: atom_id res chain seq x y z
N MET A 1 26.76 -20.46 1.18
CA MET A 1 25.90 -19.84 0.15
C MET A 1 24.51 -20.45 0.27
N SER A 2 23.52 -19.70 0.75
CA SER A 2 22.14 -19.89 0.32
C SER A 2 21.54 -18.51 0.20
N ALA A 3 21.35 -18.05 -1.03
CA ALA A 3 20.46 -16.94 -1.27
C ALA A 3 19.10 -17.39 -0.71
N GLN A 4 18.62 -16.72 0.33
CA GLN A 4 17.25 -16.90 0.78
C GLN A 4 16.37 -16.59 -0.42
N ASP A 5 15.67 -17.62 -0.90
CA ASP A 5 14.69 -17.55 -1.98
C ASP A 5 13.48 -16.74 -1.49
N THR A 6 13.66 -15.43 -1.30
CA THR A 6 12.60 -14.46 -0.97
C THR A 6 11.57 -14.34 -2.10
N ASN A 7 11.83 -15.02 -3.23
CA ASN A 7 10.97 -15.09 -4.42
C ASN A 7 10.07 -16.33 -4.50
N SER A 8 10.09 -17.23 -3.52
CA SER A 8 9.21 -18.42 -3.57
C SER A 8 7.77 -18.06 -3.16
N ARG A 9 7.01 -17.51 -4.11
CA ARG A 9 5.57 -17.28 -3.98
C ARG A 9 4.88 -18.59 -3.63
N SER A 10 4.23 -18.65 -2.46
CA SER A 10 3.35 -19.78 -2.14
C SER A 10 2.03 -19.67 -2.93
N LYS A 11 1.46 -20.82 -3.31
CA LYS A 11 0.25 -20.90 -4.15
C LYS A 11 -0.91 -20.14 -3.47
N GLY A 12 -1.55 -19.23 -4.20
CA GLY A 12 -2.70 -18.45 -3.70
C GLY A 12 -2.35 -17.11 -3.07
N MET A 13 -1.07 -16.72 -3.00
CA MET A 13 -0.68 -15.36 -2.62
C MET A 13 -0.80 -14.39 -3.81
N GLU A 14 -1.01 -13.11 -3.54
CA GLU A 14 -1.08 -12.02 -4.51
C GLU A 14 0.05 -11.01 -4.20
N LEU A 15 0.66 -10.46 -5.24
CA LEU A 15 1.70 -9.43 -5.07
C LEU A 15 1.00 -8.12 -4.68
N PHE A 16 1.49 -7.47 -3.64
CA PHE A 16 0.91 -6.25 -3.11
C PHE A 16 2.00 -5.19 -2.88
N GLU A 17 1.65 -3.92 -3.12
CA GLU A 17 2.50 -2.77 -2.83
C GLU A 17 2.26 -2.30 -1.39
N LEU A 18 3.28 -2.34 -0.51
CA LEU A 18 3.12 -1.99 0.91
C LEU A 18 2.58 -0.57 1.10
N THR A 19 3.12 0.37 0.34
CA THR A 19 2.74 1.78 0.30
C THR A 19 2.19 2.11 -1.09
N PRO A 20 0.91 2.55 -1.20
CA PRO A 20 0.33 2.95 -2.48
C PRO A 20 0.96 4.22 -3.06
N ILE A 21 0.99 4.32 -4.39
CA ILE A 21 1.40 5.54 -5.12
C ILE A 21 0.63 6.78 -4.63
N ALA A 22 -0.66 6.62 -4.32
CA ALA A 22 -1.51 7.71 -3.86
C ALA A 22 -1.03 8.40 -2.57
N VAL A 23 -0.13 7.76 -1.82
CA VAL A 23 0.49 8.30 -0.59
C VAL A 23 2.02 8.35 -0.69
N GLY A 24 2.59 8.27 -1.90
CA GLY A 24 4.02 8.43 -2.14
C GLY A 24 4.83 7.14 -2.19
N GLY A 25 4.19 5.97 -2.31
CA GLY A 25 4.89 4.71 -2.51
C GLY A 25 5.52 4.59 -3.90
N ASP A 26 6.68 3.95 -3.97
CA ASP A 26 7.38 3.66 -5.22
C ASP A 26 6.94 2.29 -5.79
N PRO A 27 6.27 2.23 -6.95
CA PRO A 27 5.80 0.98 -7.53
C PRO A 27 6.93 0.13 -8.12
N VAL A 28 8.12 0.68 -8.39
CA VAL A 28 9.25 -0.10 -8.92
C VAL A 28 10.13 -0.70 -7.82
N SER A 29 10.22 -0.05 -6.65
CA SER A 29 10.96 -0.58 -5.50
C SER A 29 10.54 -2.00 -5.12
N LEU A 30 11.52 -2.91 -5.03
CA LEU A 30 11.29 -4.28 -4.57
C LEU A 30 11.00 -4.31 -3.06
N GLU A 31 11.51 -3.35 -2.30
CA GLU A 31 11.24 -3.22 -0.86
C GLU A 31 9.79 -2.82 -0.59
N ASN A 32 9.13 -2.17 -1.55
CA ASN A 32 7.71 -1.85 -1.48
C ASN A 32 6.81 -3.03 -1.91
N LYS A 33 7.35 -4.24 -2.12
CA LYS A 33 6.57 -5.40 -2.59
C LYS A 33 6.53 -6.49 -1.54
N ILE A 34 5.35 -7.07 -1.36
CA ILE A 34 5.13 -8.21 -0.47
C ILE A 34 4.16 -9.21 -1.11
N TRP A 35 4.34 -10.49 -0.82
CA TRP A 35 3.34 -11.51 -1.12
C TRP A 35 2.35 -11.57 0.03
N LEU A 36 1.05 -11.44 -0.27
CA LEU A 36 -0.03 -11.57 0.71
C LEU A 36 -0.95 -12.72 0.34
N THR A 37 -1.49 -13.42 1.33
CA THR A 37 -2.68 -14.25 1.10
C THR A 37 -3.84 -13.38 0.63
N ARG A 38 -4.85 -14.00 0.00
CA ARG A 38 -6.04 -13.26 -0.45
C ARG A 38 -6.78 -12.56 0.69
N GLN A 39 -6.80 -13.14 1.90
CA GLN A 39 -7.40 -12.50 3.08
C GLN A 39 -6.60 -11.25 3.49
N GLU A 40 -5.28 -11.37 3.62
CA GLU A 40 -4.40 -10.24 3.96
C GLU A 40 -4.49 -9.14 2.91
N HIS A 41 -4.58 -9.48 1.62
CA HIS A 41 -4.81 -8.52 0.54
C HIS A 41 -6.11 -7.73 0.78
N PHE A 42 -7.22 -8.41 1.08
CA PHE A 42 -8.49 -7.73 1.36
C PHE A 42 -8.40 -6.79 2.57
N GLU A 43 -7.70 -7.21 3.62
CA GLU A 43 -7.50 -6.40 4.81
C GLU A 43 -6.63 -5.16 4.53
N ALA A 44 -5.52 -5.33 3.80
CA ALA A 44 -4.64 -4.24 3.38
C ALA A 44 -5.36 -3.21 2.50
N VAL A 45 -6.15 -3.66 1.52
CA VAL A 45 -6.96 -2.78 0.66
C VAL A 45 -8.00 -2.01 1.49
N ARG A 46 -8.70 -2.67 2.42
CA ARG A 46 -9.67 -1.99 3.31
C ARG A 46 -9.01 -0.96 4.22
N TYR A 47 -7.79 -1.22 4.68
CA TYR A 47 -7.01 -0.27 5.46
C TYR A 47 -6.67 0.96 4.61
N TRP A 48 -6.06 0.77 3.45
CA TRP A 48 -5.62 1.88 2.60
C TRP A 48 -6.77 2.71 2.06
N ASN A 49 -7.90 2.10 1.71
CA ASN A 49 -9.09 2.84 1.30
C ASN A 49 -9.57 3.81 2.41
N ARG A 50 -9.55 3.37 3.68
CA ARG A 50 -9.91 4.21 4.82
C ARG A 50 -8.87 5.31 5.06
N ALA A 51 -7.58 4.96 5.05
CA ALA A 51 -6.49 5.90 5.27
C ALA A 51 -6.48 7.02 4.19
N ILE A 52 -6.59 6.65 2.92
CA ILE A 52 -6.62 7.59 1.80
C ILE A 52 -7.84 8.51 1.88
N ALA A 53 -9.01 8.00 2.28
CA ALA A 53 -10.20 8.84 2.46
C ALA A 53 -9.99 9.91 3.54
N ILE A 54 -9.40 9.53 4.68
CA ILE A 54 -9.07 10.46 5.77
C ILE A 54 -8.07 11.52 5.29
N LEU A 55 -6.99 11.09 4.63
CA LEU A 55 -5.95 11.99 4.13
C LEU A 55 -6.50 13.00 3.11
N ARG A 56 -7.36 12.55 2.20
CA ARG A 56 -8.01 13.43 1.22
C ARG A 56 -8.90 14.46 1.89
N LYS A 57 -9.70 14.06 2.89
CA LYS A 57 -10.54 14.98 3.64
C LYS A 57 -9.70 16.05 4.36
N ALA A 58 -8.64 15.63 5.05
CA ALA A 58 -7.73 16.54 5.74
C ALA A 58 -7.04 17.52 4.78
N ALA A 59 -6.65 17.06 3.58
CA ALA A 59 -6.05 17.91 2.56
C ALA A 59 -7.02 19.00 2.06
N LEU A 60 -8.28 18.65 1.83
CA LEU A 60 -9.32 19.61 1.43
C LEU A 60 -9.59 20.65 2.52
N GLU A 61 -9.71 20.23 3.78
CA GLU A 61 -9.88 21.14 4.91
C GLU A 61 -8.69 22.09 5.07
N LYS A 62 -7.47 21.60 4.85
CA LYS A 62 -6.26 22.43 4.88
C LYS A 62 -6.25 23.47 3.75
N ALA A 63 -6.60 23.07 2.52
CA ALA A 63 -6.66 23.97 1.38
C ALA A 63 -7.69 25.10 1.62
N ALA A 64 -8.89 24.76 2.08
CA ALA A 64 -9.94 25.74 2.37
C ALA A 64 -9.53 26.79 3.44
N ARG A 65 -8.62 26.44 4.36
CA ARG A 65 -8.07 27.39 5.36
C ARG A 65 -6.92 28.25 4.84
N ALA A 66 -6.25 27.81 3.77
CA ALA A 66 -5.15 28.57 3.17
C ALA A 66 -5.67 29.64 2.20
N ASP A 67 -6.87 29.46 1.67
CA ASP A 67 -7.53 30.34 0.70
C ASP A 67 -8.44 31.42 1.33
N GLY A 68 -8.61 31.43 2.66
CA GLY A 68 -9.45 32.37 3.41
C GLY A 68 -8.66 33.18 4.42
#